data_AF-A0A841HE79-F1
#
_entry.id   AF-A0A841HE79-F1
#
_cell.length_a   1.000
_cell.length_b   1.000
_cell.length_c   1.000
_cell.angle_alpha   90.00
_cell.angle_beta   90.00
_cell.angle_gamma   90.00
#
_symmetry.space_group_name_H-M   'P 1'
#
loop_
_entity.id
_entity.type
_entity.pdbx_description
1 polymer ?
#
loop_
_entity_poly.entity_id
_entity_poly.type
_entity_poly.pdbx_seq_one_letter_code
_entity_poly.pdbx_strand_id
1 'polypeptide(L)'
;MGDTDRAVVKTYVPADQKATWQDHAERLDMTQSEFLRTMVQAGRRGFLDDSPDGGSSDATPRGDALEDRVQSMVDEGDAVSWDELVAQLAGDFEDRIDTAVQSLADDGVIRFDPRRGGYVSQADE
;
A
#
# COMPACT_ATOMS: atom_id res chain seq x y z
N MET A 1 -38.42 16.01 -7.12
CA MET A 1 -37.06 16.34 -6.67
C MET A 1 -36.40 15.00 -6.38
N GLY A 2 -35.41 14.62 -7.20
CA GLY A 2 -34.97 13.23 -7.35
C GLY A 2 -34.37 12.65 -6.06
N ASP A 3 -34.91 11.52 -5.65
CA ASP A 3 -34.30 10.62 -4.66
C ASP A 3 -32.92 10.26 -5.18
N THR A 4 -31.86 10.74 -4.52
CA THR A 4 -30.50 10.39 -4.91
C THR A 4 -30.29 8.95 -4.49
N ASP A 5 -30.28 8.04 -5.46
CA ASP A 5 -30.12 6.60 -5.22
C ASP A 5 -28.79 6.36 -4.46
N ARG A 6 -28.88 6.07 -3.16
CA ARG A 6 -27.73 5.87 -2.27
C ARG A 6 -27.51 4.37 -2.13
N ALA A 7 -26.42 3.87 -2.72
CA ALA A 7 -25.98 2.50 -2.52
C ALA A 7 -25.05 2.36 -1.30
N VAL A 8 -25.23 1.28 -0.52
CA VAL A 8 -24.35 0.95 0.61
C VAL A 8 -23.19 0.10 0.12
N VAL A 9 -21.97 0.54 0.40
CA VAL A 9 -20.74 -0.23 0.15
C VAL A 9 -20.23 -0.80 1.47
N LYS A 10 -19.88 -2.09 1.49
CA LYS A 10 -19.30 -2.76 2.66
C LYS A 10 -17.96 -3.37 2.25
N THR A 11 -16.96 -3.18 3.09
CA THR A 11 -15.64 -3.80 2.95
C THR A 11 -15.09 -4.13 4.34
N TYR A 12 -14.09 -5.01 4.38
CA TYR A 12 -13.41 -5.36 5.62
C TYR A 12 -12.11 -4.59 5.71
N VAL A 13 -11.82 -4.09 6.90
CA VAL A 13 -10.59 -3.35 7.23
C VAL A 13 -10.06 -3.85 8.57
N PRO A 14 -8.74 -3.86 8.79
CA PRO A 14 -8.16 -4.16 10.10
C PRO A 14 -8.76 -3.28 11.19
N ALA A 15 -8.91 -3.83 12.40
CA ALA A 15 -9.56 -3.15 13.51
C ALA A 15 -8.83 -1.86 13.92
N ASP A 16 -7.50 -1.88 13.94
CA ASP A 16 -6.65 -0.73 14.31
C ASP A 16 -6.78 0.41 13.30
N GLN A 17 -6.90 0.07 12.01
CA GLN A 17 -7.10 1.04 10.94
C GLN A 17 -8.46 1.71 11.06
N LYS A 18 -9.52 0.94 11.37
CA LYS A 18 -10.84 1.49 11.65
C LYS A 18 -10.82 2.43 12.85
N ALA A 19 -10.11 2.08 13.92
CA ALA A 19 -10.00 2.91 15.12
C ALA A 19 -9.31 4.25 14.82
N THR A 20 -8.24 4.23 14.03
CA THR A 20 -7.55 5.45 13.58
C THR A 20 -8.48 6.38 12.80
N TRP A 21 -9.32 5.82 11.91
CA TRP A 21 -10.30 6.63 11.18
C TRP A 21 -11.42 7.19 12.04
N GLN A 22 -11.78 6.50 13.13
CA GLN A 22 -12.75 7.02 14.10
C GLN A 22 -12.18 8.25 14.81
N ASP A 23 -10.96 8.14 15.34
CA ASP A 23 -10.28 9.25 16.00
C ASP A 23 -10.14 10.48 15.07
N HIS A 24 -9.76 10.24 13.81
CA HIS A 24 -9.68 11.32 12.82
C HIS A 24 -11.03 11.96 12.49
N ALA A 25 -12.10 11.17 12.41
CA ALA A 25 -13.44 11.67 12.17
C ALA A 25 -13.91 12.54 13.36
N GLU A 26 -13.63 12.10 14.60
CA GLU A 26 -13.91 12.87 15.81
C GLU A 26 -13.12 14.18 15.84
N ARG A 27 -11.83 14.16 15.50
CA ARG A 27 -10.99 15.37 15.39
C ARG A 27 -11.51 16.39 14.38
N LEU A 28 -12.20 15.93 13.34
CA LEU A 28 -12.74 16.77 12.25
C LEU A 28 -14.22 17.09 12.43
N ASP A 29 -14.84 16.68 13.55
CA ASP A 29 -16.29 16.82 13.82
C ASP A 29 -17.16 16.21 12.70
N MET A 30 -16.72 15.07 12.16
CA MET A 30 -17.37 14.37 11.06
C MET A 30 -17.92 13.02 11.49
N THR A 31 -18.98 12.58 10.82
CA THR A 31 -19.40 11.17 10.94
C THR A 31 -18.36 10.26 10.26
N GLN A 32 -18.20 9.02 10.75
CA GLN A 32 -17.26 8.06 10.16
C GLN A 32 -17.50 7.88 8.64
N SER A 33 -18.76 7.80 8.21
CA SER A 33 -19.12 7.65 6.79
C SER A 33 -18.77 8.88 5.94
N GLU A 34 -18.84 10.08 6.53
CA GLU A 34 -18.49 11.34 5.87
C GLU A 34 -16.98 11.53 5.77
N PHE A 35 -16.26 11.18 6.82
CA PHE A 35 -14.81 11.12 6.81
C PHE A 35 -14.30 10.14 5.73
N LEU A 36 -14.83 8.92 5.70
CA LEU A 36 -14.49 7.92 4.69
C LEU A 36 -14.83 8.39 3.26
N ARG A 37 -16.00 9.00 3.07
CA ARG A 37 -16.36 9.59 1.77
C ARG A 37 -15.35 10.65 1.34
N THR A 38 -14.94 11.53 2.26
CA THR A 38 -13.98 12.61 1.98
C THR A 38 -12.62 12.04 1.61
N MET A 39 -12.11 11.05 2.35
CA MET A 39 -10.86 10.38 2.02
C MET A 39 -10.92 9.67 0.65
N VAL A 40 -12.01 8.97 0.35
CA VAL A 40 -12.20 8.31 -0.96
C VAL A 40 -12.28 9.33 -2.08
N GLN A 41 -12.97 10.46 -1.87
CA GLN A 41 -13.03 11.54 -2.85
C GLN A 41 -11.69 12.23 -3.05
N ALA A 42 -10.91 12.43 -1.99
CA ALA A 42 -9.56 12.99 -2.05
C ALA A 42 -8.59 12.02 -2.77
N GLY A 43 -8.60 10.74 -2.40
CA GLY A 43 -7.81 9.71 -3.07
C GLY A 43 -8.20 9.55 -4.54
N ARG A 44 -9.50 9.58 -4.87
CA ARG A 44 -9.97 9.55 -6.26
C ARG A 44 -9.58 10.80 -7.05
N ARG A 45 -9.51 11.98 -6.41
CA ARG A 45 -8.99 13.19 -7.06
C ARG A 45 -7.48 13.07 -7.30
N GLY A 46 -6.70 12.67 -6.30
CA GLY A 46 -5.26 12.41 -6.50
C GLY A 46 -4.98 11.37 -7.58
N PHE A 47 -5.84 10.36 -7.72
CA PHE A 47 -5.73 9.30 -8.72
C PHE A 47 -6.22 9.68 -10.13
N LEU A 48 -7.10 10.69 -10.26
CA LEU A 48 -7.70 11.10 -11.54
C LEU A 48 -7.20 12.46 -12.05
N ASP A 49 -6.65 13.29 -11.16
CA ASP A 49 -6.17 14.65 -11.43
C ASP A 49 -4.64 14.66 -11.65
N ASP A 50 -4.04 13.52 -12.01
CA ASP A 50 -2.67 13.42 -12.52
C ASP A 50 -2.57 14.11 -13.91
N SER A 51 -2.72 15.43 -13.88
CA SER A 51 -2.09 16.37 -14.79
C SER A 51 -0.93 16.99 -14.01
N PRO A 52 0.29 17.00 -14.56
CA PRO A 52 1.51 17.20 -13.79
C PRO A 52 1.70 18.67 -13.43
N ASP A 53 1.28 19.09 -12.24
CA ASP A 53 1.81 20.30 -11.61
C ASP A 53 1.56 20.28 -10.08
N GLY A 54 2.65 20.16 -9.31
CA GLY A 54 2.67 20.58 -7.90
C GLY A 54 3.09 19.51 -6.90
N GLY A 55 4.40 19.39 -6.67
CA GLY A 55 4.95 18.53 -5.63
C GLY A 55 4.50 18.90 -4.22
N SER A 56 4.32 17.86 -3.39
CA SER A 56 4.51 17.93 -1.95
C SER A 56 5.17 16.65 -1.50
N SER A 57 6.45 16.78 -1.16
CA SER A 57 7.24 15.80 -0.44
C SER A 57 6.65 15.60 0.96
N ASP A 58 5.82 14.58 1.14
CA ASP A 58 5.72 13.86 2.41
C ASP A 58 5.37 12.40 2.16
N ALA A 59 6.11 11.51 2.83
CA ALA A 59 6.26 10.11 2.52
C ALA A 59 4.94 9.30 2.51
N THR A 60 4.53 8.81 1.34
CA THR A 60 3.98 7.45 1.22
C THR A 60 4.62 6.76 0.00
N PRO A 61 5.91 6.37 0.04
CA PRO A 61 6.66 5.94 -1.14
C PRO A 61 6.36 4.49 -1.55
N ARG A 62 5.16 3.97 -1.27
CA ARG A 62 4.82 2.56 -1.54
C ARG A 62 3.58 2.38 -2.41
N GLY A 63 2.78 3.43 -2.60
CA GLY A 63 1.77 3.52 -3.66
C GLY A 63 2.50 3.85 -4.95
N ASP A 64 2.74 5.14 -5.20
CA ASP A 64 3.31 5.73 -6.43
C ASP A 64 4.41 4.91 -7.12
N ALA A 65 5.33 4.30 -6.36
CA ALA A 65 6.41 3.46 -6.91
C ALA A 65 5.96 2.17 -7.64
N LEU A 66 4.79 1.62 -7.31
CA LEU A 66 4.26 0.42 -7.97
C LEU A 66 3.58 0.79 -9.29
N GLU A 67 2.74 1.82 -9.29
CA GLU A 67 2.13 2.38 -10.49
C GLU A 67 3.19 2.82 -11.49
N ASP A 68 4.22 3.56 -11.04
CA ASP A 68 5.35 3.97 -11.88
C ASP A 68 6.12 2.79 -12.49
N ARG A 69 6.27 1.69 -11.74
CA ARG A 69 6.91 0.46 -12.24
C ARG A 69 6.06 -0.29 -13.24
N VAL A 70 4.76 -0.43 -12.96
CA VAL A 70 3.82 -1.03 -13.91
C VAL A 70 3.80 -0.23 -15.20
N GLN A 71 3.78 1.11 -15.09
CA GLN A 71 3.82 2.00 -16.24
C GLN A 71 5.14 1.90 -17.00
N SER A 72 6.30 1.88 -16.31
CA SER A 72 7.60 1.68 -16.95
C SER A 72 7.67 0.35 -17.71
N MET A 73 7.18 -0.75 -17.12
CA MET A 73 7.14 -2.06 -17.78
C MET A 73 6.23 -2.06 -19.03
N VAL A 74 5.12 -1.32 -18.97
CA VAL A 74 4.20 -1.18 -20.11
C VAL A 74 4.76 -0.26 -21.19
N ASP A 75 5.46 0.82 -20.83
CA ASP A 75 6.08 1.77 -21.75
C ASP A 75 7.32 1.19 -22.47
N GLU A 76 8.02 0.23 -21.85
CA GLU A 76 9.19 -0.45 -22.41
C GLU A 76 8.84 -1.57 -23.43
N GLY A 77 7.57 -1.98 -23.51
CA GLY A 77 7.11 -3.08 -24.38
C GLY A 77 5.89 -2.73 -25.23
N ASP A 78 5.59 -3.55 -26.26
CA ASP A 78 4.36 -3.38 -27.06
C ASP A 78 3.09 -3.83 -26.32
N ALA A 79 3.21 -4.88 -25.49
CA ALA A 79 2.16 -5.36 -24.59
C ALA A 79 2.76 -6.34 -23.55
N VAL A 80 2.51 -6.10 -22.26
CA VAL A 80 2.90 -7.01 -21.18
C VAL A 80 1.66 -7.74 -20.67
N SER A 81 1.74 -9.06 -20.55
CA SER A 81 0.64 -9.86 -20.00
C SER A 81 0.55 -9.71 -18.47
N TRP A 82 -0.62 -10.03 -17.90
CA TRP A 82 -0.80 -10.00 -16.44
C TRP A 82 0.19 -10.92 -15.72
N ASP A 83 0.40 -12.14 -16.21
CA ASP A 83 1.33 -13.10 -15.61
C ASP A 83 2.78 -12.59 -15.65
N GLU A 84 3.14 -11.85 -16.70
CA GLU A 84 4.48 -11.29 -16.89
C GLU A 84 4.72 -10.05 -16.02
N LEU A 85 3.72 -9.20 -15.83
CA LEU A 85 3.74 -8.12 -14.84
C LEU A 85 3.94 -8.68 -13.43
N VAL A 86 3.16 -9.69 -13.04
CA VAL A 86 3.27 -10.33 -11.72
C VAL A 86 4.64 -10.97 -11.54
N ALA A 87 5.15 -11.71 -12.54
CA ALA A 87 6.44 -12.36 -12.44
C ALA A 87 7.59 -11.36 -12.25
N GLN A 88 7.60 -10.26 -13.03
CA GLN A 88 8.66 -9.25 -12.91
C GLN A 88 8.59 -8.47 -11.59
N LEU A 89 7.38 -8.07 -11.18
CA LEU A 89 7.19 -7.33 -9.92
C LEU A 89 7.46 -8.20 -8.69
N ALA A 90 7.05 -9.47 -8.73
CA ALA A 90 7.34 -10.42 -7.66
C ALA A 90 8.84 -10.68 -7.54
N GLY A 91 9.56 -10.85 -8.67
CA GLY A 91 11.01 -11.06 -8.66
C GLY A 91 11.77 -9.92 -7.98
N ASP A 92 11.48 -8.66 -8.35
CA ASP A 92 12.12 -7.52 -7.70
C ASP A 92 11.80 -7.43 -6.20
N PHE A 93 10.57 -7.77 -5.81
CA PHE A 93 10.18 -7.80 -4.41
C PHE A 93 10.88 -8.93 -3.64
N GLU A 94 11.06 -10.09 -4.25
CA GLU A 94 11.83 -11.22 -3.70
C GLU A 94 13.30 -10.84 -3.49
N ASP A 95 13.94 -10.19 -4.46
CA ASP A 95 15.33 -9.70 -4.34
C ASP A 95 15.48 -8.69 -3.20
N ARG A 96 14.50 -7.80 -3.03
CA ARG A 96 14.48 -6.83 -1.94
C ARG A 96 14.29 -7.51 -0.58
N ILE A 97 13.44 -8.53 -0.49
CA ILE A 97 13.28 -9.33 0.72
C ILE A 97 14.58 -10.03 1.06
N ASP A 98 15.21 -10.68 0.08
CA ASP A 98 16.48 -11.39 0.26
C ASP A 98 17.56 -10.46 0.81
N THR A 99 17.71 -9.28 0.20
CA THR A 99 18.65 -8.24 0.67
C THR A 99 18.35 -7.80 2.10
N ALA A 100 17.07 -7.54 2.43
CA ALA A 100 16.68 -7.11 3.77
C ALA A 100 16.92 -8.22 4.82
N VAL A 101 16.62 -9.46 4.48
CA VAL A 101 16.85 -10.63 5.33
C VAL A 101 18.33 -10.83 5.58
N GLN A 102 19.17 -10.73 4.54
CA GLN A 102 20.63 -10.81 4.69
C GLN A 102 21.16 -9.73 5.61
N SER A 103 20.77 -8.46 5.39
CA SER A 103 21.18 -7.35 6.26
C SER A 103 20.80 -7.58 7.72
N LEU A 104 19.55 -7.99 7.99
CA LEU A 104 19.09 -8.25 9.36
C LEU A 104 19.77 -9.47 10.00
N ALA A 105 20.16 -10.46 9.20
CA ALA A 105 20.89 -11.62 9.69
C ALA A 105 22.36 -11.28 10.00
N ASP A 106 23.01 -10.48 9.15
CA ASP A 106 24.37 -9.98 9.36
C ASP A 106 24.46 -9.06 10.58
N ASP A 107 23.44 -8.23 10.80
CA ASP A 107 23.30 -7.38 11.98
C ASP A 107 22.93 -8.18 13.25
N GLY A 108 22.72 -9.50 13.12
CA GLY A 108 22.36 -10.38 14.23
C GLY A 108 20.99 -10.10 14.82
N VAL A 109 20.08 -9.47 14.07
CA VAL A 109 18.71 -9.16 14.51
C VAL A 109 17.80 -10.37 14.32
N ILE A 110 18.01 -11.15 13.26
CA ILE A 110 17.25 -12.36 12.95
C ILE A 110 18.16 -13.54 12.63
N ARG A 111 17.65 -14.76 12.76
CA ARG A 111 18.35 -16.00 12.38
C ARG A 111 17.38 -17.01 11.79
N PHE A 112 17.84 -17.80 10.82
CA PHE A 112 17.07 -18.93 10.32
C PHE A 112 17.03 -20.09 11.33
N ASP A 113 15.83 -20.52 11.74
CA ASP A 113 15.56 -21.71 12.53
C ASP A 113 15.09 -22.86 11.61
N PRO A 114 15.93 -23.88 11.37
CA PRO A 114 15.60 -25.00 10.49
C PRO A 114 14.51 -25.92 11.06
N ARG A 115 14.28 -25.93 12.37
CA ARG A 115 13.21 -26.75 12.98
C ARG A 115 11.84 -26.14 12.76
N ARG A 116 11.79 -24.80 12.68
CA ARG A 116 10.57 -24.04 12.41
C ARG A 116 10.41 -23.67 10.94
N GLY A 117 11.46 -23.87 10.13
CA GLY A 117 11.45 -23.56 8.71
C GLY A 117 11.31 -22.07 8.41
N GLY A 118 11.84 -21.20 9.27
CA GLY A 118 11.67 -19.75 9.13
C GLY A 118 12.64 -18.94 9.98
N TYR A 119 12.56 -17.60 9.88
CA TYR A 119 13.41 -16.68 10.63
C TYR A 119 12.82 -16.37 12.02
N VAL A 120 13.69 -16.33 13.04
CA VAL A 120 13.35 -15.95 14.41
C VAL A 120 14.16 -14.72 14.84
N SER A 121 13.58 -13.85 15.65
CA SER A 121 14.28 -12.72 16.24
C SER A 121 15.38 -13.18 17.18
N GLN A 122 16.49 -12.47 17.21
CA GLN A 122 17.61 -12.68 18.13
C GLN A 122 17.55 -11.72 19.34
N ALA A 123 16.54 -10.85 19.43
CA ALA A 123 16.36 -9.91 20.54
C ALA A 123 15.92 -10.56 21.87
N ASP A 124 15.74 -11.88 21.91
CA ASP A 124 15.36 -12.65 23.10
C ASP A 124 16.49 -13.66 23.47
N GLU A 125 17.70 -13.18 23.75
CA GLU A 125 18.75 -13.91 24.50
C GLU A 125 19.49 -12.98 25.48
#